data_AF-A0A354UT54-F1
#
_entry.id   AF-A0A354UT54-F1
#
_cell.length_a   1.000
_cell.length_b   1.000
_cell.length_c   1.000
_cell.angle_alpha   90.00
_cell.angle_beta   90.00
_cell.angle_gamma   90.00
#
_symmetry.space_group_name_H-M   'P 1'
#
loop_
_entity.id
_entity.type
_entity.pdbx_description
1 polymer ?
#
loop_
_entity_poly.entity_id
_entity_poly.type
_entity_poly.pdbx_seq_one_letter_code
_entity_poly.pdbx_strand_id
1 'polypeptide(L)' 'MALKGLDIFKLSPKKNCKECGSPTCMAFCMKVAQGAVSIDKCPYFSDDAKA' A
#
# COMPACT_ATOMS: atom_id res chain seq x y z
N MET A 1 -1.69 13.25 7.31
CA MET A 1 -1.87 12.30 8.43
C MET A 1 -0.95 11.12 8.18
N ALA A 2 -0.23 10.64 9.21
CA ALA A 2 0.61 9.45 9.05
C ALA A 2 -0.31 8.23 8.96
N LEU A 3 -0.70 7.87 7.73
CA LEU A 3 -1.44 6.65 7.44
C LEU A 3 -0.70 5.47 8.07
N LYS A 4 -1.26 4.93 9.16
CA LYS A 4 -0.71 3.75 9.82
C LYS A 4 -0.71 2.63 8.79
N GLY A 5 0.43 2.00 8.55
CA GLY A 5 0.57 0.92 7.56
C GLY A 5 -0.47 -0.20 7.64
N LEU A 6 -1.09 -0.38 8.82
CA LEU A 6 -2.21 -1.27 9.04
C LEU A 6 -3.50 -0.86 8.32
N ASP A 7 -3.83 0.44 8.25
CA ASP A 7 -5.03 0.91 7.56
C ASP A 7 -4.86 0.83 6.04
N ILE A 8 -3.65 1.12 5.56
CA ILE A 8 -3.23 0.85 4.17
C ILE A 8 -3.36 -0.65 3.87
N PHE A 9 -2.93 -1.53 4.78
CA PHE A 9 -3.04 -2.97 4.57
C PHE A 9 -4.50 -3.47 4.53
N LYS A 10 -5.38 -2.90 5.35
CA LYS A 10 -6.82 -3.20 5.32
C LYS A 10 -7.48 -2.83 4.00
N LEU A 11 -7.09 -1.68 3.44
CA LEU A 11 -7.58 -1.19 2.15
C LEU A 11 -6.85 -1.82 0.96
N SER A 12 -5.74 -2.53 1.21
CA SER A 12 -5.03 -3.20 0.14
C SER A 12 -5.90 -4.29 -0.48
N PRO A 13 -5.80 -4.50 -1.80
CA PRO A 13 -6.61 -5.50 -2.51
C PRO A 13 -6.26 -6.95 -2.13
N LYS A 14 -5.21 -7.17 -1.32
CA LYS A 14 -4.65 -8.49 -0.93
C LYS A 14 -4.38 -9.45 -2.10
N LYS A 15 -4.44 -8.96 -3.34
CA LYS A 15 -4.26 -9.71 -4.58
C LYS A 15 -2.83 -10.22 -4.78
N ASN A 16 -1.86 -9.60 -4.12
CA ASN A 16 -0.43 -9.92 -4.25
C ASN A 16 0.02 -9.92 -5.72
N CYS A 17 -0.49 -8.97 -6.52
CA CYS A 17 -0.28 -8.91 -7.96
C CYS A 17 1.14 -8.47 -8.38
N LYS A 18 1.94 -7.94 -7.43
CA LYS A 18 3.31 -7.45 -7.65
C LYS A 18 3.46 -6.30 -8.66
N GLU A 19 2.35 -5.73 -9.13
CA GLU A 19 2.36 -4.62 -10.10
C GLU A 19 2.94 -3.33 -9.52
N CYS A 20 2.91 -3.16 -8.20
CA CYS A 20 3.60 -2.08 -7.50
C CYS A 20 5.11 -2.32 -7.29
N GLY A 21 5.66 -3.43 -7.81
CA GLY A 21 7.06 -3.81 -7.66
C GLY A 21 7.42 -4.42 -6.30
N SER A 22 6.43 -4.72 -5.45
CA SER A 22 6.63 -5.40 -4.17
C SER A 22 6.18 -6.86 -4.24
N PRO A 23 6.89 -7.80 -3.58
CA PRO A 23 6.60 -9.23 -3.67
C PRO A 23 5.24 -9.61 -3.08
N THR A 24 4.73 -8.84 -2.11
CA THR A 24 3.43 -9.03 -1.47
C THR A 24 2.78 -7.68 -1.18
N CYS A 25 1.45 -7.65 -1.05
CA CYS A 25 0.72 -6.43 -0.67
C CYS A 25 1.16 -5.93 0.72
N MET A 26 1.44 -6.84 1.65
CA MET A 26 1.92 -6.49 2.99
C MET A 26 3.29 -5.81 2.96
N ALA A 27 4.23 -6.32 2.14
CA ALA A 27 5.55 -5.71 1.97
C ALA A 27 5.45 -4.30 1.37
N PHE A 28 4.55 -4.10 0.41
CA PHE A 28 4.25 -2.77 -0.12
C PHE A 28 3.75 -1.83 0.98
N CYS A 29 2.73 -2.24 1.74
CA CYS A 29 2.14 -1.42 2.82
C CYS A 29 3.17 -1.04 3.88
N MET A 30 4.07 -1.97 4.25
CA MET A 30 5.16 -1.67 5.19
C MET A 30 6.12 -0.62 4.64
N LYS A 31 6.50 -0.71 3.35
CA LYS A 31 7.33 0.31 2.69
C LYS A 31 6.62 1.66 2.60
N VAL A 32 5.32 1.67 2.31
CA VAL A 32 4.51 2.91 2.28
C VAL A 32 4.46 3.55 3.66
N ALA A 33 4.19 2.75 4.70
CA ALA A 33 4.14 3.22 6.08
C ALA A 33 5.48 3.76 6.58
N GLN A 34 6.59 3.24 6.06
CA GLN A 34 7.94 3.74 6.33
C GLN A 34 8.31 4.97 5.48
N GLY A 35 7.44 5.39 4.54
CA GLY A 35 7.74 6.47 3.59
C GLY A 35 8.74 6.09 2.50
N ALA A 36 9.10 4.81 2.37
CA ALA A 36 10.05 4.31 1.38
C ALA A 36 9.44 4.18 -0.03
N VAL A 37 8.11 4.13 -0.15
CA VAL A 37 7.40 4.11 -1.43
C VAL A 37 6.06 4.83 -1.32
N SER A 38 5.64 5.55 -2.35
CA SER A 38 4.32 6.18 -2.38
C SER A 38 3.22 5.15 -2.63
N ILE A 39 2.08 5.32 -1.96
CA ILE A 39 0.90 4.45 -2.13
C ILE A 39 0.37 4.43 -3.57
N ASP A 40 0.60 5.52 -4.31
CA ASP A 40 0.23 5.73 -5.71
C ASP A 40 0.88 4.72 -6.66
N LYS A 41 1.94 4.04 -6.25
CA LYS A 41 2.57 2.98 -7.06
C LYS A 41 1.69 1.75 -7.23
N CYS A 42 0.65 1.58 -6.42
CA CYS A 42 -0.24 0.45 -6.57
C CYS A 42 -1.54 0.90 -7.27
N PRO A 43 -1.81 0.39 -8.49
CA PRO A 43 -2.96 0.84 -9.29
C PRO A 43 -4.32 0.38 -8.74
N TYR A 44 -4.31 -0.48 -7.72
CA TYR A 44 -5.51 -1.04 -7.10
C TYR A 44 -5.83 -0.41 -5.74
N PHE A 45 -5.02 0.53 -5.26
CA PHE A 45 -5.33 1.23 -4.03
C PHE A 45 -6.38 2.30 -4.33
N SER A 46 -7.54 2.19 -3.68
CA SER A 46 -8.58 3.21 -3.73
C SER A 46 -8.13 4.50 -3.04
N ASP A 47 -8.62 5.64 -3.51
CA ASP A 47 -8.27 6.97 -2.99
C ASP A 47 -8.55 7.14 -1.48
N ASP A 48 -9.48 6.37 -0.91
CA ASP A 48 -9.70 6.26 0.54
C ASP A 48 -8.42 5.93 1.32
N ALA A 49 -7.48 5.17 0.72
CA ALA A 49 -6.23 4.82 1.37
C ALA A 49 -5.18 5.94 1.31
N LYS A 50 -5.43 7.00 0.53
CA LYS A 50 -4.53 8.15 0.35
C LYS A 50 -4.88 9.35 1.26
N ALA A 51 -5.99 9.27 1.99
CA ALA A 51 -6.53 10.36 2.83
C ALA A 51 -5.86 10.47 4.22
#